data_AF-A0AAW8WP36-F1
#
_entry.id   AF-A0AAW8WP36-F1
#
_cell.length_a   1.000
_cell.length_b   1.000
_cell.length_c   1.000
_cell.angle_alpha   90.00
_cell.angle_beta   90.00
_cell.angle_gamma   90.00
#
_symmetry.space_group_name_H-M   'P 1'
#
loop_
_entity.id
_entity.type
_entity.pdbx_description
1 polymer ?
#
loop_
_entity_poly.entity_id
_entity_poly.type
_entity_poly.pdbx_seq_one_letter_code
_entity_poly.pdbx_strand_id
1 'polypeptide(L)'
;MKNKFSMIILLPLLFSLSACSNRSSRPATVNETVSSSATHKASKQANEFKPNLKKKYPGFKLTSIPEQFRGTWYRSDPLSKSARKLIINKHTIGDSVVYRQVDKSIKLDHNSEQKNKTYSGGDSMIAIEQHQGQTWMRVREFLTPVDIIYITGQFKGHPCLYLAYSSGDIHNALFKNKALAIKYKNYDFSKIKS
;
A
#
# COMPACT_ATOMS: atom_id res chain seq x y z
N MET A 1 6.64 -27.47 -52.54
CA MET A 1 6.97 -26.38 -53.47
C MET A 1 7.50 -25.20 -52.68
N LYS A 2 8.68 -24.71 -53.02
CA LYS A 2 9.38 -23.57 -52.40
C LYS A 2 8.92 -22.31 -53.12
N ASN A 3 8.53 -21.25 -52.40
CA ASN A 3 8.65 -19.88 -52.91
C ASN A 3 9.35 -19.03 -51.84
N LYS A 4 10.52 -18.53 -52.21
CA LYS A 4 11.33 -17.51 -51.53
C LYS A 4 11.16 -16.21 -52.32
N PHE A 5 11.04 -15.07 -51.65
CA PHE A 5 11.49 -13.71 -52.05
C PHE A 5 11.25 -12.82 -50.80
N SER A 6 12.25 -12.51 -49.96
CA SER A 6 13.39 -11.57 -50.08
C SER A 6 13.05 -10.09 -49.87
N MET A 7 13.69 -9.51 -48.83
CA MET A 7 14.23 -8.14 -48.62
C MET A 7 13.35 -6.91 -48.91
N ILE A 8 13.39 -5.76 -48.23
CA ILE A 8 14.09 -5.12 -47.08
C ILE A 8 13.33 -3.78 -46.91
N ILE A 9 13.31 -3.18 -45.71
CA ILE A 9 13.73 -1.78 -45.47
C ILE A 9 13.65 -1.48 -43.97
N LEU A 10 14.81 -1.05 -43.49
CA LEU A 10 15.20 -0.60 -42.17
C LEU A 10 14.77 0.86 -41.96
N LEU A 11 14.27 1.23 -40.78
CA LEU A 11 14.52 2.57 -40.22
C LEU A 11 14.29 2.61 -38.69
N PRO A 12 15.33 2.93 -37.88
CA PRO A 12 15.16 3.23 -36.45
C PRO A 12 15.08 4.75 -36.26
N LEU A 13 13.96 5.24 -35.73
CA LEU A 13 13.86 6.62 -35.26
C LEU A 13 14.21 6.68 -33.77
N LEU A 14 15.49 6.96 -33.54
CA LEU A 14 16.05 7.46 -32.28
C LEU A 14 15.42 8.81 -31.96
N PHE A 15 14.64 8.91 -30.89
CA PHE A 15 14.40 10.19 -30.22
C PHE A 15 15.24 10.26 -28.95
N SER A 16 16.13 11.24 -29.00
CA SER A 16 17.17 11.62 -28.06
C SER A 16 16.64 12.02 -26.68
N LEU A 17 17.32 11.53 -25.65
CA LEU A 17 17.27 12.02 -24.28
C LEU A 17 17.87 13.43 -24.22
N SER A 18 17.09 14.43 -23.79
CA SER A 18 17.61 15.73 -23.37
C SER A 18 17.57 15.84 -21.85
N ALA A 19 18.70 15.55 -21.22
CA ALA A 19 19.00 15.97 -19.86
C ALA A 19 19.54 17.40 -19.89
N CYS A 20 18.74 18.38 -19.43
CA CYS A 20 19.24 19.73 -19.17
C CYS A 20 19.72 19.81 -17.73
N SER A 21 21.00 19.51 -17.51
CA SER A 21 21.73 19.89 -16.31
C SER A 21 22.27 21.31 -16.46
N ASN A 22 21.66 22.28 -15.76
CA ASN A 22 22.25 23.61 -15.60
C ASN A 22 23.38 23.55 -14.57
N ARG A 23 24.63 23.44 -15.05
CA ARG A 23 25.82 23.91 -14.33
C ARG A 23 26.06 25.35 -14.75
N SER A 24 25.79 26.29 -13.85
CA SER A 24 26.33 27.65 -13.94
C SER A 24 27.70 27.70 -13.26
N SER A 25 28.59 28.47 -13.89
CA SER A 25 30.02 28.61 -13.68
C SER A 25 30.42 29.30 -12.37
N ARG A 26 31.61 28.90 -11.90
CA ARG A 26 32.44 29.45 -10.81
C ARG A 26 32.87 30.92 -11.09
N PRO A 27 33.35 31.67 -10.09
CA PRO A 27 34.77 31.59 -9.74
C PRO A 27 35.12 31.57 -8.23
N ALA A 28 36.32 31.07 -7.97
CA ALA A 28 37.16 31.09 -6.77
C ALA A 28 37.47 32.55 -6.32
N THR A 29 37.90 32.93 -5.10
CA THR A 29 38.32 32.34 -3.81
C THR A 29 38.46 33.52 -2.84
N VAL A 30 38.01 33.45 -1.58
CA VAL A 30 38.68 34.10 -0.43
C VAL A 30 38.43 33.26 0.83
N ASN A 31 39.50 32.91 1.53
CA ASN A 31 39.48 32.29 2.85
C ASN A 31 39.00 33.29 3.91
N GLU A 32 37.90 32.99 4.60
CA GLU A 32 37.70 33.48 5.97
C GLU A 32 37.15 32.35 6.85
N THR A 33 37.86 32.14 7.94
CA THR A 33 37.59 31.19 9.00
C THR A 33 36.28 31.56 9.69
N VAL A 34 35.21 30.80 9.45
CA VAL A 34 33.97 30.93 10.23
C VAL A 34 33.61 29.58 10.83
N SER A 35 33.66 29.55 12.16
CA SER A 35 33.22 28.46 13.03
C SER A 35 31.80 28.03 12.66
N SER A 36 31.66 26.88 11.99
CA SER A 36 30.36 26.30 11.68
C SER A 36 29.86 25.51 12.89
N SER A 37 29.14 26.18 13.78
CA SER A 37 28.22 25.53 14.71
C SER A 37 27.18 24.78 13.87
N ALA A 38 27.35 23.46 13.79
CA ALA A 38 26.41 22.54 13.17
C ALA A 38 25.09 22.62 13.93
N THR A 39 24.22 23.53 13.51
CA THR A 39 22.84 23.57 13.99
C THR A 39 22.15 22.39 13.33
N HIS A 40 22.13 21.25 14.02
CA HIS A 40 21.26 20.14 13.68
C HIS A 40 19.83 20.67 13.66
N LYS A 41 19.31 21.00 12.47
CA LYS A 41 17.87 21.17 12.27
C LYS A 41 17.25 19.82 12.61
N ALA A 42 16.75 19.70 13.83
CA ALA A 42 15.90 18.60 14.23
C ALA A 42 14.83 18.45 13.14
N SER A 43 14.84 17.32 12.43
CA SER A 43 13.80 17.04 11.46
C SER A 43 12.49 17.15 12.20
N LYS A 44 11.60 18.08 11.79
CA LYS A 44 10.26 18.19 12.36
C LYS A 44 9.67 16.78 12.36
N GLN A 45 9.44 16.26 13.56
CA GLN A 45 8.76 15.00 13.78
C GLN A 45 7.47 15.07 12.97
N ALA A 46 7.33 14.18 11.98
CA ALA A 46 6.13 14.14 11.15
C ALA A 46 4.92 14.08 12.10
N ASN A 47 3.98 15.03 11.94
CA ASN A 47 2.79 15.09 12.77
C ASN A 47 2.14 13.70 12.78
N GLU A 48 1.99 13.14 13.98
CA GLU A 48 1.34 11.86 14.17
C GLU A 48 -0.09 11.96 13.63
N PHE A 49 -0.44 11.06 12.69
CA PHE A 49 -1.78 11.04 12.11
C PHE A 49 -2.82 10.79 13.20
N LYS A 50 -3.78 11.70 13.33
CA LYS A 50 -4.91 11.57 14.27
C LYS A 50 -6.19 11.28 13.48
N PRO A 51 -6.70 10.03 13.50
CA PRO A 51 -7.91 9.68 12.76
C PRO A 51 -9.14 10.39 13.31
N ASN A 52 -10.00 10.90 12.42
CA ASN A 52 -11.29 11.47 12.81
C ASN A 52 -12.37 10.39 12.92
N LEU A 53 -12.51 9.80 14.11
CA LEU A 53 -13.51 8.76 14.39
C LEU A 53 -14.97 9.27 14.45
N LYS A 54 -15.17 10.59 14.38
CA LYS A 54 -16.52 11.21 14.44
C LYS A 54 -17.15 11.36 13.04
N LYS A 55 -16.38 11.15 11.97
CA LYS A 55 -16.88 11.27 10.61
C LYS A 55 -17.96 10.23 10.36
N LYS A 56 -19.08 10.68 9.76
CA LYS A 56 -20.23 9.84 9.44
C LYS A 56 -20.33 9.67 7.93
N TYR A 57 -20.65 8.45 7.52
CA TYR A 57 -20.94 8.11 6.13
C TYR A 57 -22.35 7.51 6.06
N PRO A 58 -23.27 8.06 5.26
CA PRO A 58 -24.62 7.52 5.13
C PRO A 58 -24.63 6.04 4.76
N GLY A 59 -25.32 5.23 5.57
CA GLY A 59 -25.41 3.77 5.43
C GLY A 59 -24.19 2.97 5.88
N PHE A 60 -23.23 3.61 6.57
CA PHE A 60 -22.08 2.97 7.19
C PHE A 60 -21.94 3.37 8.65
N LYS A 61 -21.44 2.44 9.49
CA LYS A 61 -21.14 2.69 10.91
C LYS A 61 -19.68 2.43 11.20
N LEU A 62 -19.07 3.27 12.04
CA LEU A 62 -17.72 3.02 12.57
C LEU A 62 -17.69 1.62 13.18
N THR A 63 -16.66 0.83 12.86
CA THR A 63 -16.57 -0.56 13.32
C THR A 63 -15.24 -0.83 14.02
N SER A 64 -15.18 -1.95 14.73
CA SER A 64 -13.94 -2.45 15.33
C SER A 64 -13.34 -3.57 14.49
N ILE A 65 -12.03 -3.52 14.27
CA ILE A 65 -11.25 -4.59 13.63
C ILE A 65 -11.05 -5.73 14.64
N PRO A 66 -11.23 -7.01 14.29
CA PRO A 66 -10.96 -8.13 15.20
C PRO A 66 -9.51 -8.20 15.67
N GLU A 67 -9.27 -8.67 16.88
CA GLU A 67 -7.95 -8.62 17.54
C GLU A 67 -6.86 -9.36 16.80
N GLN A 68 -7.19 -10.48 16.15
CA GLN A 68 -6.25 -11.29 15.37
C GLN A 68 -5.60 -10.52 14.20
N PHE A 69 -6.21 -9.44 13.73
CA PHE A 69 -5.64 -8.57 12.69
C PHE A 69 -4.86 -7.38 13.25
N ARG A 70 -5.01 -7.05 14.53
CA ARG A 70 -4.45 -5.82 15.11
C ARG A 70 -2.94 -5.92 15.36
N GLY A 71 -2.31 -4.76 15.51
CA GLY A 71 -0.91 -4.53 15.84
C GLY A 71 -0.07 -4.07 14.65
N THR A 72 1.25 -4.05 14.86
CA THR A 72 2.21 -3.59 13.84
C THR A 72 2.64 -4.74 12.93
N TRP A 73 2.49 -4.53 11.64
CA TRP A 73 2.81 -5.48 10.58
C TRP A 73 3.82 -4.89 9.61
N TYR A 74 4.65 -5.73 9.01
CA TYR A 74 5.70 -5.32 8.09
C TYR A 74 5.61 -6.11 6.79
N ARG A 75 5.75 -5.40 5.67
CA ARG A 75 6.00 -5.99 4.34
C ARG A 75 7.22 -5.33 3.73
N SER A 76 7.92 -6.02 2.84
CA SER A 76 9.01 -5.42 2.07
C SER A 76 8.79 -5.71 0.59
N ASP A 77 9.08 -4.73 -0.24
CA ASP A 77 9.01 -4.90 -1.69
C ASP A 77 10.29 -5.58 -2.19
N PRO A 78 10.27 -6.36 -3.29
CA PRO A 78 11.41 -7.14 -3.75
C PRO A 78 12.74 -6.36 -3.82
N LEU A 79 12.68 -5.11 -4.31
CA LEU A 79 13.84 -4.25 -4.48
C LEU A 79 14.22 -3.44 -3.22
N SER A 80 13.37 -3.43 -2.19
CA SER A 80 13.60 -2.63 -1.00
C SER A 80 14.56 -3.30 -0.03
N LYS A 81 15.50 -2.53 0.55
CA LYS A 81 16.31 -2.95 1.70
C LYS A 81 15.58 -2.75 3.04
N SER A 82 14.43 -2.08 3.02
CA SER A 82 13.63 -1.78 4.20
C SER A 82 12.24 -2.43 4.11
N ALA A 83 11.63 -2.64 5.27
CA ALA A 83 10.22 -3.01 5.33
C ALA A 83 9.35 -1.78 5.58
N ARG A 84 8.22 -1.70 4.86
CA ARG A 84 7.13 -0.77 5.12
C ARG A 84 6.31 -1.27 6.30
N LYS A 85 5.95 -0.35 7.19
CA LYS A 85 5.15 -0.60 8.38
C LYS A 85 3.67 -0.36 8.05
N LEU A 86 2.81 -1.26 8.48
CA LEU A 86 1.35 -1.10 8.52
C LEU A 86 0.91 -1.29 9.98
N ILE A 87 0.19 -0.32 10.53
CA ILE A 87 -0.37 -0.42 11.87
C ILE A 87 -1.87 -0.67 11.72
N ILE A 88 -2.37 -1.75 12.31
CA ILE A 88 -3.80 -2.05 12.35
C ILE A 88 -4.26 -1.91 13.79
N ASN A 89 -5.08 -0.92 14.10
CA ASN A 89 -5.60 -0.70 15.44
C ASN A 89 -7.08 -1.09 15.52
N LYS A 90 -7.75 -0.75 16.62
CA LYS A 90 -9.17 -1.06 16.79
C LYS A 90 -10.03 -0.46 15.68
N HIS A 91 -9.71 0.75 15.21
CA HIS A 91 -10.56 1.50 14.27
C HIS A 91 -9.83 1.94 12.99
N THR A 92 -8.57 1.55 12.79
CA THR A 92 -7.79 2.00 11.63
C THR A 92 -6.92 0.92 11.02
N ILE A 93 -6.70 1.03 9.71
CA ILE A 93 -5.70 0.29 8.93
C ILE A 93 -4.77 1.32 8.29
N GLY A 94 -3.54 1.43 8.78
CA GLY A 94 -2.70 2.58 8.48
C GLY A 94 -3.41 3.86 8.93
N ASP A 95 -3.59 4.78 7.99
CA ASP A 95 -4.26 6.06 8.22
C ASP A 95 -5.76 6.03 7.86
N SER A 96 -6.30 4.90 7.42
CA SER A 96 -7.70 4.76 7.01
C SER A 96 -8.59 4.36 8.20
N VAL A 97 -9.66 5.12 8.48
CA VAL A 97 -10.67 4.72 9.48
C VAL A 97 -11.59 3.67 8.86
N VAL A 98 -11.95 2.64 9.65
CA VAL A 98 -12.77 1.53 9.14
C VAL A 98 -14.24 1.62 9.54
N TYR A 99 -15.10 1.31 8.58
CA TYR A 99 -16.54 1.27 8.73
C TYR A 99 -17.11 -0.10 8.33
N ARG A 100 -18.32 -0.41 8.78
CA ARG A 100 -19.11 -1.54 8.28
C ARG A 100 -20.34 -0.99 7.55
N GLN A 101 -20.64 -1.55 6.39
CA GLN A 101 -21.88 -1.26 5.68
C GLN A 101 -23.08 -1.80 6.47
N VAL A 102 -24.04 -0.92 6.77
CA VAL A 102 -25.28 -1.28 7.48
C VAL A 102 -26.50 -1.18 6.57
N ASP A 103 -26.45 -0.33 5.56
CA ASP A 103 -27.48 -0.24 4.52
C ASP A 103 -27.01 -0.98 3.26
N LYS A 104 -27.58 -2.16 3.02
CA LYS A 104 -27.24 -3.02 1.87
C LYS A 104 -27.77 -2.48 0.54
N SER A 105 -28.67 -1.49 0.54
CA SER A 105 -29.17 -0.86 -0.69
C SER A 105 -28.12 0.04 -1.34
N ILE A 106 -27.13 0.49 -0.55
CA ILE A 106 -26.07 1.36 -1.04
C ILE A 106 -25.10 0.57 -1.91
N LYS A 107 -25.02 0.95 -3.17
CA LYS A 107 -23.97 0.54 -4.09
C LYS A 107 -22.98 1.70 -4.23
N LEU A 108 -21.72 1.40 -3.96
CA LEU A 108 -20.63 2.34 -4.18
C LEU A 108 -20.21 2.25 -5.64
N ASP A 109 -20.18 3.39 -6.31
CA ASP A 109 -19.75 3.51 -7.69
C ASP A 109 -18.73 4.64 -7.76
N HIS A 110 -17.49 4.27 -8.10
CA HIS A 110 -16.38 5.21 -8.21
C HIS A 110 -16.54 6.18 -9.39
N ASN A 111 -17.41 5.85 -10.35
CA ASN A 111 -17.72 6.73 -11.49
C ASN A 111 -18.83 7.74 -11.17
N SER A 112 -19.52 7.60 -10.03
CA SER A 112 -20.59 8.52 -9.65
C SER A 112 -20.05 9.73 -8.92
N GLU A 113 -20.15 10.91 -9.53
CA GLU A 113 -19.72 12.18 -8.92
C GLU A 113 -20.42 12.44 -7.57
N GLN A 114 -21.72 12.14 -7.48
CA GLN A 114 -22.50 12.30 -6.24
C GLN A 114 -21.96 11.40 -5.12
N LYS A 115 -21.63 10.14 -5.43
CA LYS A 115 -21.07 9.20 -4.46
C LYS A 115 -19.65 9.59 -4.07
N ASN A 116 -18.84 10.03 -5.03
CA ASN A 116 -17.49 10.53 -4.79
C ASN A 116 -17.49 11.71 -3.80
N LYS A 117 -18.43 12.64 -3.92
CA LYS A 117 -18.61 13.72 -2.93
C LYS A 117 -19.00 13.18 -1.56
N THR A 118 -19.98 12.29 -1.52
CA THR A 118 -20.57 11.75 -0.27
C THR A 118 -19.58 10.91 0.54
N TYR A 119 -18.75 10.10 -0.14
CA TYR A 119 -17.84 9.14 0.51
C TYR A 119 -16.36 9.48 0.33
N SER A 120 -16.05 10.72 -0.02
CA SER A 120 -14.68 11.23 -0.08
C SER A 120 -13.98 11.10 1.28
N GLY A 121 -12.67 10.83 1.28
CA GLY A 121 -11.85 10.90 2.49
C GLY A 121 -10.86 9.77 2.75
N GLY A 122 -10.72 8.80 1.84
CA GLY A 122 -9.72 7.73 1.98
C GLY A 122 -10.00 6.72 3.11
N ASP A 123 -11.21 6.75 3.68
CA ASP A 123 -11.65 5.76 4.66
C ASP A 123 -12.11 4.47 3.98
N SER A 124 -12.05 3.39 4.75
CA SER A 124 -12.34 2.05 4.25
C SER A 124 -13.58 1.46 4.89
N MET A 125 -14.23 0.55 4.17
CA MET A 125 -15.15 -0.39 4.78
C MET A 125 -14.48 -1.76 4.93
N ILE A 126 -14.91 -2.51 5.94
CA ILE A 126 -14.48 -3.88 6.17
C ILE A 126 -15.65 -4.85 6.25
N ALA A 127 -15.42 -6.05 5.74
CA ALA A 127 -16.25 -7.22 5.97
C ALA A 127 -15.40 -8.34 6.57
N ILE A 128 -15.96 -9.07 7.54
CA ILE A 128 -15.31 -10.22 8.16
C ILE A 128 -16.05 -11.46 7.67
N GLU A 129 -15.31 -12.36 7.05
CA GLU A 129 -15.81 -13.59 6.44
C GLU A 129 -15.07 -14.79 7.05
N GLN A 130 -15.72 -15.94 7.11
CA GLN A 130 -15.10 -17.21 7.50
C GLN A 130 -15.05 -18.11 6.29
N HIS A 131 -13.85 -18.55 5.92
CA HIS A 131 -13.60 -19.41 4.76
C HIS A 131 -12.73 -20.58 5.21
N GLN A 132 -13.27 -21.81 5.13
CA GLN A 132 -12.53 -23.04 5.43
C GLN A 132 -11.78 -23.01 6.80
N GLY A 133 -12.41 -22.43 7.83
CA GLY A 133 -11.82 -22.30 9.17
C GLY A 133 -10.83 -21.14 9.34
N GLN A 134 -10.61 -20.33 8.31
CA GLN A 134 -9.81 -19.11 8.37
C GLN A 134 -10.69 -17.87 8.40
N THR A 135 -10.28 -16.87 9.19
CA THR A 135 -10.93 -15.56 9.19
C THR A 135 -10.31 -14.66 8.14
N TRP A 136 -11.15 -14.13 7.25
CA TRP A 136 -10.79 -13.21 6.20
C TRP A 136 -11.33 -11.82 6.55
N MET A 137 -10.48 -10.80 6.48
CA MET A 137 -10.89 -9.41 6.56
C MET A 137 -10.74 -8.78 5.19
N ARG A 138 -11.87 -8.59 4.51
CA ARG A 138 -11.96 -7.87 3.24
C ARG A 138 -12.02 -6.38 3.54
N VAL A 139 -11.15 -5.61 2.89
CA VAL A 139 -11.01 -4.16 3.06
C VAL A 139 -11.13 -3.50 1.71
N ARG A 140 -12.00 -2.49 1.62
CA ARG A 140 -12.18 -1.70 0.40
C ARG A 140 -12.35 -0.24 0.78
N GLU A 141 -11.56 0.64 0.17
CA GLU A 141 -11.77 2.08 0.29
C GLU A 141 -13.09 2.45 -0.38
N PHE A 142 -13.80 3.46 0.14
CA PHE A 142 -15.15 3.78 -0.34
C PHE A 142 -15.25 4.01 -1.86
N LEU A 143 -14.20 4.58 -2.45
CA LEU A 143 -14.18 4.98 -3.86
C LEU A 143 -13.25 4.11 -4.72
N THR A 144 -12.73 3.01 -4.19
CA THR A 144 -11.91 2.08 -4.97
C THR A 144 -12.72 0.86 -5.39
N PRO A 145 -12.47 0.33 -6.61
CA PRO A 145 -13.12 -0.91 -7.06
C PRO A 145 -12.43 -2.17 -6.54
N VAL A 146 -11.26 -2.02 -5.89
CA VAL A 146 -10.40 -3.15 -5.53
C VAL A 146 -10.47 -3.41 -4.05
N ASP A 147 -10.72 -4.68 -3.71
CA ASP A 147 -10.61 -5.16 -2.34
C ASP A 147 -9.21 -5.70 -2.09
N ILE A 148 -8.69 -5.42 -0.90
CA ILE A 148 -7.56 -6.14 -0.31
C ILE A 148 -8.11 -7.07 0.76
N ILE A 149 -7.70 -8.33 0.74
CA ILE A 149 -8.10 -9.31 1.75
C ILE A 149 -6.89 -9.61 2.64
N TYR A 150 -7.07 -9.46 3.95
CA TYR A 150 -6.13 -9.94 4.96
C TYR A 150 -6.61 -11.28 5.51
N ILE A 151 -5.75 -12.29 5.46
CA ILE A 151 -6.05 -13.64 5.93
C ILE A 151 -5.07 -13.99 7.04
N THR A 152 -5.56 -14.39 8.21
CA THR A 152 -4.69 -14.85 9.30
C THR A 152 -4.06 -16.19 8.96
N GLY A 153 -2.75 -16.34 9.16
CA GLY A 153 -2.09 -17.60 8.90
C GLY A 153 -0.73 -17.74 9.57
N GLN A 154 -0.02 -18.80 9.17
CA GLN A 154 1.34 -19.11 9.60
C GLN A 154 2.19 -19.35 8.36
N PHE A 155 3.38 -18.72 8.30
CA PHE A 155 4.36 -18.96 7.25
C PHE A 155 5.68 -19.38 7.88
N LYS A 156 6.10 -20.62 7.60
CA LYS A 156 7.32 -21.22 8.16
C LYS A 156 7.41 -21.08 9.69
N GLY A 157 6.30 -21.34 10.38
CA GLY A 157 6.19 -21.27 11.83
C GLY A 157 6.04 -19.85 12.40
N HIS A 158 5.88 -18.83 11.56
CA HIS A 158 5.69 -17.45 12.01
C HIS A 158 4.29 -16.93 11.71
N PRO A 159 3.60 -16.32 12.69
CA PRO A 159 2.30 -15.69 12.44
C PRO A 159 2.41 -14.60 11.39
N CYS A 160 1.52 -14.62 10.41
CA CYS A 160 1.49 -13.65 9.33
C CYS A 160 0.05 -13.27 8.96
N LEU A 161 -0.08 -12.13 8.28
CA LEU A 161 -1.27 -11.83 7.49
C LEU A 161 -0.93 -12.05 6.03
N TYR A 162 -1.58 -13.02 5.37
CA TYR A 162 -1.52 -13.12 3.93
C TYR A 162 -2.33 -12.00 3.29
N LEU A 163 -1.78 -11.42 2.23
CA LEU A 163 -2.47 -10.48 1.35
C LEU A 163 -2.98 -11.24 0.14
N ALA A 164 -4.28 -11.15 -0.07
CA ALA A 164 -4.94 -11.67 -1.25
C ALA A 164 -5.65 -10.57 -2.04
N TYR A 165 -5.76 -10.77 -3.35
CA TYR A 165 -6.64 -9.98 -4.20
C TYR A 165 -8.10 -10.31 -3.92
N SER A 166 -9.03 -9.57 -4.54
CA SER A 166 -10.47 -9.80 -4.38
C SER A 166 -10.92 -11.22 -4.80
N SER A 167 -10.15 -11.87 -5.70
CA SER A 167 -10.32 -13.27 -6.12
C SER A 167 -9.95 -14.30 -5.06
N GLY A 168 -9.22 -13.90 -4.01
CA GLY A 168 -8.66 -14.81 -3.00
C GLY A 168 -7.21 -15.23 -3.27
N ASP A 169 -6.63 -14.86 -4.42
CA ASP A 169 -5.26 -15.23 -4.76
C ASP A 169 -4.25 -14.51 -3.86
N ILE A 170 -3.55 -15.28 -3.02
CA ILE A 170 -2.49 -14.78 -2.14
C ILE A 170 -1.29 -14.36 -2.99
N HIS A 171 -0.81 -13.14 -2.77
CA HIS A 171 0.35 -12.59 -3.48
C HIS A 171 1.45 -12.04 -2.56
N ASN A 172 1.18 -11.93 -1.26
CA ASN A 172 2.18 -11.45 -0.30
C ASN A 172 1.84 -11.88 1.13
N ALA A 173 2.74 -11.63 2.07
CA ALA A 173 2.51 -11.78 3.50
C ALA A 173 3.12 -10.62 4.30
N LEU A 174 2.44 -10.24 5.38
CA LEU A 174 2.95 -9.32 6.38
C LEU A 174 3.34 -10.09 7.64
N PHE A 175 4.44 -9.66 8.25
CA PHE A 175 4.97 -10.26 9.47
C PHE A 175 5.02 -9.24 10.60
N LYS A 176 4.87 -9.71 11.84
CA LYS A 176 5.14 -8.88 13.03
C LYS A 176 6.62 -8.50 13.16
N ASN A 177 7.51 -9.36 12.66
CA ASN A 177 8.95 -9.13 12.70
C ASN A 177 9.45 -8.51 11.38
N LYS A 178 10.06 -7.33 11.48
CA LYS A 178 10.63 -6.59 10.35
C LYS A 178 11.67 -7.39 9.56
N ALA A 179 12.53 -8.16 10.23
CA ALA A 179 13.57 -8.95 9.58
C ALA A 179 12.96 -10.09 8.74
N LEU A 180 11.87 -10.72 9.20
CA LEU A 180 11.17 -11.74 8.43
C LEU A 180 10.54 -11.16 7.17
N ALA A 181 9.93 -9.97 7.26
CA ALA A 181 9.38 -9.28 6.10
C ALA A 181 10.45 -8.99 5.03
N ILE A 182 11.67 -8.63 5.44
CA ILE A 182 12.80 -8.44 4.50
C ILE A 182 13.31 -9.79 3.97
N LYS A 183 13.43 -10.81 4.84
CA LYS A 183 13.91 -12.15 4.47
C LYS A 183 13.03 -12.80 3.40
N TYR A 184 11.72 -12.65 3.50
CA TYR A 184 10.75 -13.33 2.63
C TYR A 184 10.16 -12.45 1.52
N LYS A 185 10.68 -11.24 1.31
CA LYS A 185 10.17 -10.29 0.30
C LYS A 185 10.16 -10.79 -1.16
N ASN A 186 11.03 -11.76 -1.47
CA ASN A 186 11.16 -12.37 -2.79
C ASN A 186 10.49 -13.76 -2.87
N TYR A 187 9.82 -14.19 -1.80
CA TYR A 187 9.10 -15.47 -1.82
C TYR A 187 7.85 -15.33 -2.69
N ASP A 188 7.61 -16.35 -3.53
CA ASP A 188 6.41 -16.45 -4.34
C ASP A 188 5.25 -17.00 -3.51
N PHE A 189 4.42 -16.09 -2.98
CA PHE A 189 3.29 -16.43 -2.13
C PHE A 189 2.07 -16.97 -2.89
N SER A 190 2.06 -16.93 -4.23
CA SER A 190 0.98 -17.54 -5.04
C SER A 190 0.87 -19.06 -4.86
N LYS A 191 1.92 -19.68 -4.31
CA LYS A 191 1.96 -21.10 -3.99
C LYS A 191 1.24 -21.46 -2.69
N ILE A 192 0.86 -20.47 -1.89
CA ILE A 192 0.10 -20.67 -0.66
C ILE A 192 -1.37 -20.80 -1.03
N LYS A 193 -1.99 -21.93 -0.66
CA LYS A 193 -3.43 -22.14 -0.79
C LYS A 193 -4.13 -21.65 0.47
N SER A 194 -5.16 -20.83 0.30
CA SER A 194 -6.04 -20.33 1.36
C SER A 194 -7.33 -21.11 1.43
#